data_AF-A0A8J9RBM5-F1
#
_entry.id   AF-A0A8J9RBM5-F1
#
_cell.length_a   1.000
_cell.length_b   1.000
_cell.length_c   1.000
_cell.angle_alpha   90.00
_cell.angle_beta   90.00
_cell.angle_gamma   90.00
#
_symmetry.space_group_name_H-M   'P 1'
#
loop_
_entity.id
_entity.type
_entity.pdbx_description
1 polymer ?
#
loop_
_entity_poly.entity_id
_entity_poly.type
_entity_poly.pdbx_seq_one_letter_code
_entity_poly.pdbx_strand_id
1 'polypeptide(L)'
;MAGSAHTSRFWAWLTFAIALASLGAAQQINQAETMQRLTEQVEAARKALKSDPDNSLYNAQLGTLLQHLDYINPDGGSRIPEAERAYRKAAEAAPDRRVVAGIMANLGALMMGAPGALDRALEYTETAIQAGVEANMRDSDIVGGAYFNRGKILGMLGREEEAQAAYAEAAEVALGVAPGSYAKALASLKQFDSAQIGAMEEAVRFLKLSADGGSQEATEEEDDLDAGATRRRRRGKAAVKSLADLQAEWAWLADMRREDQPWLFFALYRAYESQGNYEKAWQNLLEANRRQRDTYNYDSKEEGRMVQGLRAAFPLSGADPSVARALSGELGLKEPGPIFVVGLPRSGSTLIEQILASHPQVFGAGEDTAFAPLLPLLFSILKGEPSEVQTPADVGALYMAKMQARIPEGRNATHIVDKMLRNAYNMAYIRMTLPDACLIHAVRHPLDVALSCFAQPFEGRGLPWASQLDEITAAVINHHDMMEHWEALLPGRILAVPYEALVADQEGWTRRMLQHCWLPWHDAVLQFHDTQRDVHTASVSQVRQKMYKSSVGKWKKYGDMLQPVREALHSYIKEYEEKYPTELETEAAHEEL
;
A
#
# COMPACT_ATOMS: atom_id res chain seq x y z
N MET A 1 -23.21 7.58 -46.53
CA MET A 1 -22.21 8.45 -45.85
C MET A 1 -22.78 9.11 -44.59
N ALA A 2 -23.47 8.35 -43.71
CA ALA A 2 -23.98 8.86 -42.42
C ALA A 2 -23.35 8.16 -41.19
N GLY A 3 -22.44 7.20 -41.41
CA GLY A 3 -21.81 6.40 -40.35
C GLY A 3 -20.47 6.92 -39.82
N SER A 4 -19.83 7.90 -40.46
CA SER A 4 -18.51 8.41 -40.05
C SER A 4 -18.57 9.59 -39.07
N ALA A 5 -19.72 10.27 -38.95
CA ALA A 5 -19.87 11.42 -38.07
C ALA A 5 -20.17 11.03 -36.61
N HIS A 6 -20.80 9.87 -36.37
CA HIS A 6 -21.09 9.37 -35.02
C HIS A 6 -19.85 8.74 -34.35
N THR A 7 -19.02 8.01 -35.10
CA THR A 7 -17.76 7.46 -34.62
C THR A 7 -16.75 8.56 -34.27
N SER A 8 -16.64 9.62 -35.08
CA SER A 8 -15.78 10.79 -34.79
C SER A 8 -16.16 11.51 -33.50
N ARG A 9 -17.46 11.63 -33.19
CA ARG A 9 -17.94 12.27 -31.96
C ARG A 9 -17.70 11.41 -30.72
N PHE A 10 -17.87 10.10 -30.82
CA PHE A 10 -17.57 9.16 -29.74
C PHE A 10 -16.07 9.18 -29.38
N TRP A 11 -15.19 9.15 -30.38
CA TRP A 11 -13.74 9.22 -30.15
C TRP A 11 -13.29 10.60 -29.65
N ALA A 12 -13.89 11.69 -30.12
CA ALA A 12 -13.63 13.02 -29.56
C ALA A 12 -14.08 13.14 -28.10
N TRP A 13 -15.20 12.51 -27.73
CA TRP A 13 -15.73 12.50 -26.37
C TRP A 13 -14.94 11.58 -25.44
N LEU A 14 -14.50 10.40 -25.92
CA LEU A 14 -13.61 9.51 -25.18
C LEU A 14 -12.22 10.15 -25.01
N THR A 15 -11.71 10.86 -26.02
CA THR A 15 -10.46 11.61 -25.91
C THR A 15 -10.60 12.79 -24.95
N PHE A 16 -11.76 13.44 -24.90
CA PHE A 16 -12.09 14.49 -23.94
C PHE A 16 -12.27 13.93 -22.51
N ALA A 17 -12.85 12.74 -22.36
CA ALA A 17 -12.98 12.03 -21.07
C ALA A 17 -11.63 11.52 -20.55
N ILE A 18 -10.76 11.02 -21.44
CA ILE A 18 -9.35 10.71 -21.14
C ILE A 18 -8.59 11.99 -20.76
N ALA A 19 -8.82 13.09 -21.47
CA ALA A 19 -8.23 14.40 -21.15
C ALA A 19 -8.73 14.97 -19.81
N LEU A 20 -9.98 14.70 -19.43
CA LEU A 20 -10.58 15.06 -18.14
C LEU A 20 -10.10 14.15 -17.00
N ALA A 21 -9.88 12.87 -17.27
CA ALA A 21 -9.22 11.95 -16.33
C ALA A 21 -7.73 12.28 -16.12
N SER A 22 -7.11 13.04 -17.04
CA SER A 22 -5.78 13.64 -16.89
C SER A 22 -5.76 15.05 -16.31
N LEU A 23 -6.88 15.61 -15.82
CA LEU A 23 -6.87 16.91 -15.12
C LEU A 23 -6.46 16.76 -13.65
N GLY A 24 -5.19 16.38 -13.50
CA GLY A 24 -4.28 16.71 -12.38
C GLY A 24 -3.06 17.45 -12.93
N ALA A 25 -3.31 18.41 -13.84
CA ALA A 25 -2.30 18.96 -14.76
C ALA A 25 -1.05 19.51 -14.06
N ALA A 26 -1.16 20.12 -12.88
CA ALA A 26 0.02 20.64 -12.17
C ALA A 26 0.92 19.52 -11.60
N GLN A 27 0.32 18.43 -11.11
CA GLN A 27 1.05 17.29 -10.55
C GLN A 27 1.59 16.36 -11.66
N GLN A 28 0.84 16.20 -12.75
CA GLN A 28 1.27 15.46 -13.95
C GLN A 28 2.34 16.20 -14.77
N ILE A 29 2.27 17.52 -14.90
CA ILE A 29 3.32 18.31 -15.56
C ILE A 29 4.64 18.20 -14.78
N ASN A 30 4.59 18.33 -13.45
CA ASN A 30 5.77 18.17 -12.60
C ASN A 30 6.32 16.74 -12.63
N GLN A 31 5.44 15.72 -12.71
CA GLN A 31 5.86 14.32 -12.87
C GLN A 31 6.49 14.06 -14.24
N ALA A 32 5.93 14.56 -15.34
CA ALA A 32 6.48 14.37 -16.68
C ALA A 32 7.86 15.03 -16.83
N GLU A 33 8.02 16.26 -16.33
CA GLU A 33 9.32 16.94 -16.30
C GLU A 33 10.33 16.19 -15.41
N THR A 34 9.91 15.72 -14.24
CA THR A 34 10.74 14.89 -13.35
C THR A 34 11.18 13.59 -14.05
N MET A 35 10.26 12.93 -14.76
CA MET A 35 10.52 11.70 -15.51
C MET A 35 11.54 11.93 -16.62
N GLN A 36 11.37 13.00 -17.39
CA GLN A 36 12.29 13.37 -18.47
C GLN A 36 13.68 13.64 -17.89
N ARG A 37 13.77 14.44 -16.83
CA ARG A 37 15.04 14.76 -16.17
C ARG A 37 15.74 13.51 -15.64
N LEU A 38 15.01 12.58 -15.01
CA LEU A 38 15.58 11.32 -14.54
C LEU A 38 16.07 10.46 -15.71
N THR A 39 15.32 10.41 -16.81
CA THR A 39 15.72 9.67 -18.01
C THR A 39 17.02 10.23 -18.61
N GLU A 40 17.13 11.56 -18.71
CA GLU A 40 18.35 12.23 -19.16
C GLU A 40 19.54 11.95 -18.22
N GLN A 41 19.31 11.91 -16.90
CA GLN A 41 20.34 11.56 -15.92
C GLN A 41 20.80 10.11 -16.03
N VAL A 42 19.89 9.17 -16.29
CA VAL A 42 20.24 7.76 -16.54
C VAL A 42 21.14 7.65 -17.77
N GLU A 43 20.80 8.32 -18.87
CA GLU A 43 21.62 8.32 -20.09
C GLU A 43 22.99 8.97 -19.88
N ALA A 44 23.05 10.06 -19.10
CA ALA A 44 24.31 10.70 -18.73
C ALA A 44 25.20 9.75 -17.90
N ALA A 45 24.63 9.04 -16.92
CA ALA A 45 25.36 8.07 -16.10
C ALA A 45 25.86 6.89 -16.95
N ARG A 46 25.02 6.34 -17.85
CA ARG A 46 25.43 5.31 -18.83
C ARG A 46 26.58 5.77 -19.71
N LYS A 47 26.55 7.03 -20.16
CA LYS A 47 27.62 7.62 -20.97
C LYS A 47 28.93 7.76 -20.19
N ALA A 48 28.88 8.20 -18.93
CA ALA A 48 30.07 8.30 -18.08
C ALA A 48 30.72 6.92 -17.84
N LEU A 49 29.90 5.88 -17.66
CA LEU A 49 30.35 4.49 -17.49
C LEU A 49 30.98 3.90 -18.77
N LYS A 50 30.77 4.49 -19.96
CA LYS A 50 31.50 4.05 -21.17
C LYS A 50 33.00 4.40 -21.09
N SER A 51 33.35 5.51 -20.44
CA SER A 51 34.74 5.93 -20.26
C SER A 51 35.40 5.32 -19.02
N ASP A 52 34.63 5.03 -17.98
CA ASP A 52 35.12 4.47 -16.72
C ASP A 52 34.12 3.43 -16.16
N PRO A 53 34.13 2.19 -16.69
CA PRO A 53 33.10 1.18 -16.39
C PRO A 53 33.05 0.72 -14.93
N ASP A 54 34.17 0.84 -14.22
CA ASP A 54 34.36 0.33 -12.86
C ASP A 54 34.30 1.47 -11.81
N ASN A 55 33.90 2.67 -12.22
CA ASN A 55 33.75 3.79 -11.30
C ASN A 55 32.65 3.50 -10.27
N SER A 56 33.01 3.42 -8.99
CA SER A 56 32.06 3.11 -7.91
C SER A 56 30.93 4.14 -7.83
N LEU A 57 31.25 5.44 -7.91
CA LEU A 57 30.28 6.52 -7.77
C LEU A 57 29.27 6.53 -8.94
N TYR A 58 29.74 6.40 -10.18
CA TYR A 58 28.85 6.39 -11.35
C TYR A 58 27.93 5.18 -11.37
N ASN A 59 28.44 4.01 -10.97
CA ASN A 59 27.63 2.81 -10.86
C ASN A 59 26.56 2.94 -9.74
N ALA A 60 26.91 3.50 -8.58
CA ALA A 60 25.94 3.74 -7.50
C ALA A 60 24.87 4.77 -7.90
N GLN A 61 25.27 5.83 -8.62
CA GLN A 61 24.36 6.82 -9.17
C GLN A 61 23.40 6.21 -10.20
N LEU A 62 23.90 5.39 -11.13
CA LEU A 62 23.07 4.70 -12.12
C LEU A 62 22.02 3.81 -11.43
N GLY A 63 22.42 3.01 -10.44
CA GLY A 63 21.50 2.18 -9.66
C GLY A 63 20.38 3.00 -9.01
N THR A 64 20.75 4.12 -8.37
CA THR A 64 19.80 5.01 -7.68
C THR A 64 18.84 5.69 -8.64
N LEU A 65 19.34 6.16 -9.79
CA LEU A 65 18.52 6.80 -10.81
C LEU A 65 17.53 5.82 -11.44
N LEU A 66 17.97 4.59 -11.73
CA LEU A 66 17.09 3.54 -12.25
C LEU A 66 16.01 3.15 -11.24
N GLN A 67 16.35 3.02 -9.96
CA GLN A 67 15.37 2.77 -8.89
C GLN A 67 14.34 3.90 -8.78
N HIS A 68 14.77 5.16 -8.78
CA HIS A 68 13.86 6.31 -8.71
C HIS A 68 12.98 6.42 -9.95
N LEU A 69 13.54 6.16 -11.13
CA LEU A 69 12.80 6.16 -12.38
C LEU A 69 11.75 5.04 -12.40
N ASP A 70 12.07 3.86 -11.88
CA ASP A 70 11.10 2.77 -11.75
C ASP A 70 9.99 3.10 -10.73
N TYR A 71 10.31 3.77 -9.62
CA TYR A 71 9.31 4.21 -8.65
C TYR A 71 8.32 5.24 -9.23
N ILE A 72 8.78 6.18 -10.05
CA ILE A 72 7.93 7.25 -10.63
C ILE A 72 7.26 6.79 -11.93
N ASN A 73 7.92 5.94 -12.70
CA ASN A 73 7.45 5.41 -13.98
C ASN A 73 7.76 3.90 -14.09
N PRO A 74 6.99 3.06 -13.38
CA PRO A 74 7.21 1.62 -13.37
C PRO A 74 7.14 1.06 -14.80
N ASP A 75 8.14 0.27 -15.20
CA ASP A 75 8.13 -0.41 -16.52
C ASP A 75 7.77 -1.90 -16.44
N GLY A 76 7.30 -2.32 -15.26
CA GLY A 76 7.07 -3.71 -14.93
C GLY A 76 8.36 -4.43 -14.51
N GLY A 77 9.33 -3.71 -13.96
CA GLY A 77 10.53 -4.26 -13.34
C GLY A 77 11.69 -4.52 -14.30
N SER A 78 11.64 -4.05 -15.55
CA SER A 78 12.73 -4.26 -16.51
C SER A 78 14.00 -3.48 -16.18
N ARG A 79 13.92 -2.41 -15.39
CA ARG A 79 15.10 -1.67 -14.89
C ARG A 79 15.81 -2.35 -13.71
N ILE A 80 15.11 -3.20 -12.95
CA ILE A 80 15.64 -3.78 -11.70
C ILE A 80 16.96 -4.54 -11.94
N PRO A 81 17.09 -5.43 -12.94
CA PRO A 81 18.34 -6.17 -13.15
C PRO A 81 19.53 -5.28 -13.53
N GLU A 82 19.30 -4.16 -14.23
CA GLU A 82 20.37 -3.20 -14.53
C GLU A 82 20.79 -2.43 -13.28
N ALA A 83 19.83 -1.98 -12.47
CA ALA A 83 20.09 -1.29 -11.22
C ALA A 83 20.87 -2.18 -10.23
N GLU A 84 20.48 -3.45 -10.09
CA GLU A 84 21.18 -4.44 -9.27
C GLU A 84 22.64 -4.62 -9.72
N ARG A 85 22.87 -4.82 -11.03
CA ARG A 85 24.23 -4.94 -11.58
C ARG A 85 25.07 -3.70 -11.33
N ALA A 86 24.48 -2.51 -11.49
CA ALA A 86 25.17 -1.25 -11.24
C ALA A 86 25.59 -1.15 -9.76
N TYR A 87 24.68 -1.38 -8.81
CA TYR A 87 25.03 -1.35 -7.39
C TYR A 87 26.09 -2.39 -7.00
N ARG A 88 26.01 -3.62 -7.54
CA ARG A 88 27.04 -4.64 -7.28
C ARG A 88 28.43 -4.22 -7.74
N LYS A 89 28.55 -3.69 -8.96
CA LYS A 89 29.81 -3.11 -9.45
C LYS A 89 30.28 -1.94 -8.58
N ALA A 90 29.34 -1.10 -8.13
CA ALA A 90 29.67 0.01 -7.26
C ALA A 90 30.28 -0.47 -5.93
N ALA A 91 29.72 -1.52 -5.34
CA ALA A 91 30.20 -2.10 -4.09
C ALA A 91 31.58 -2.76 -4.26
N GLU A 92 31.82 -3.46 -5.37
CA GLU A 92 33.11 -4.09 -5.70
C GLU A 92 34.24 -3.06 -5.85
N ALA A 93 33.94 -1.89 -6.41
CA ALA A 93 34.90 -0.80 -6.62
C ALA A 93 34.94 0.24 -5.49
N ALA A 94 34.21 0.02 -4.39
CA ALA A 94 34.08 1.00 -3.31
C ALA A 94 35.44 1.25 -2.61
N PRO A 95 35.79 2.51 -2.30
CA PRO A 95 37.09 2.86 -1.74
C PRO A 95 37.24 2.45 -0.26
N ASP A 96 36.14 2.29 0.46
CA ASP A 96 36.12 1.93 1.88
C ASP A 96 34.79 1.28 2.30
N ARG A 97 34.76 0.78 3.54
CA ARG A 97 33.59 0.11 4.13
C ARG A 97 32.38 1.03 4.36
N ARG A 98 32.59 2.35 4.52
CA ARG A 98 31.48 3.31 4.67
C ARG A 98 30.68 3.40 3.39
N VAL A 99 31.38 3.48 2.26
CA VAL A 99 30.76 3.51 0.93
C VAL A 99 30.06 2.18 0.63
N VAL A 100 30.69 1.04 0.98
CA VAL A 100 30.04 -0.28 0.87
C VAL A 100 28.72 -0.32 1.66
N ALA A 101 28.72 0.15 2.92
CA ALA A 101 27.51 0.13 3.75
C ALA A 101 26.36 0.91 3.10
N GLY A 102 26.62 2.10 2.57
CA GLY A 102 25.60 2.90 1.87
C GLY A 102 25.08 2.25 0.58
N ILE A 103 25.97 1.69 -0.24
CA ILE A 103 25.60 1.00 -1.48
C ILE A 103 24.75 -0.23 -1.18
N MET A 104 25.17 -1.05 -0.22
CA MET A 104 24.46 -2.28 0.13
C MET A 104 23.11 -1.99 0.80
N ALA A 105 22.98 -0.90 1.56
CA ALA A 105 21.69 -0.45 2.11
C ALA A 105 20.70 -0.10 0.99
N ASN A 106 21.15 0.64 -0.03
CA ASN A 106 20.33 0.98 -1.19
C ASN A 106 19.98 -0.25 -2.03
N LEU A 107 20.94 -1.14 -2.23
CA LEU A 107 20.74 -2.40 -2.96
C LEU A 107 19.73 -3.32 -2.23
N GLY A 108 19.82 -3.41 -0.91
CA GLY A 108 18.83 -4.10 -0.07
C GLY A 108 17.43 -3.49 -0.22
N ALA A 109 17.32 -2.16 -0.20
CA ALA A 109 16.06 -1.46 -0.42
C ALA A 109 15.47 -1.68 -1.82
N LEU A 110 16.32 -1.70 -2.87
CA LEU A 110 15.90 -2.03 -4.24
C LEU A 110 15.34 -3.46 -4.32
N MET A 111 16.07 -4.43 -3.79
CA MET A 111 15.66 -5.84 -3.81
C MET A 111 14.42 -6.10 -2.96
N MET A 112 14.20 -5.33 -1.88
CA MET A 112 12.98 -5.44 -1.07
C MET A 112 11.71 -5.12 -1.87
N GLY A 113 11.79 -4.29 -2.92
CA GLY A 113 10.68 -4.02 -3.84
C GLY A 113 10.63 -4.95 -5.05
N ALA A 114 11.67 -5.76 -5.27
CA ALA A 114 11.77 -6.62 -6.44
C ALA A 114 11.06 -7.97 -6.19
N PRO A 115 10.25 -8.46 -7.16
CA PRO A 115 9.57 -9.74 -7.03
C PRO A 115 10.56 -10.91 -6.86
N GLY A 116 10.34 -11.79 -5.89
CA GLY A 116 11.16 -12.99 -5.70
C GLY A 116 12.58 -12.70 -5.19
N ALA A 117 12.81 -11.54 -4.57
CA ALA A 117 14.15 -11.07 -4.21
C ALA A 117 14.33 -10.79 -2.71
N LEU A 118 13.38 -11.17 -1.84
CA LEU A 118 13.45 -10.87 -0.41
C LEU A 118 14.66 -11.51 0.30
N ASP A 119 15.07 -12.73 -0.08
CA ASP A 119 16.28 -13.35 0.49
C ASP A 119 17.55 -12.57 0.12
N ARG A 120 17.67 -12.13 -1.14
CA ARG A 120 18.76 -11.25 -1.59
C ARG A 120 18.70 -9.89 -0.89
N ALA A 121 17.50 -9.33 -0.70
CA ALA A 121 17.31 -8.09 0.03
C ALA A 121 17.84 -8.21 1.47
N LEU A 122 17.57 -9.35 2.13
CA LEU A 122 18.07 -9.63 3.48
C LEU A 122 19.60 -9.73 3.49
N GLU A 123 20.19 -10.51 2.57
CA GLU A 123 21.65 -10.66 2.45
C GLU A 123 22.36 -9.30 2.26
N TYR A 124 21.84 -8.46 1.35
CA TYR A 124 22.41 -7.15 1.11
C TYR A 124 22.25 -6.20 2.29
N THR A 125 21.11 -6.25 2.97
CA THR A 125 20.86 -5.45 4.19
C THR A 125 21.80 -5.86 5.34
N GLU A 126 22.00 -7.16 5.57
CA GLU A 126 22.95 -7.67 6.57
C GLU A 126 24.39 -7.27 6.23
N THR A 127 24.75 -7.32 4.94
CA THR A 127 26.07 -6.85 4.49
C THR A 127 26.25 -5.35 4.74
N ALA A 128 25.19 -4.55 4.56
CA ALA A 128 25.21 -3.13 4.87
C ALA A 128 25.45 -2.86 6.35
N ILE A 129 24.75 -3.59 7.23
CA ILE A 129 24.92 -3.52 8.69
C ILE A 129 26.35 -3.89 9.08
N GLN A 130 26.86 -5.02 8.60
CA GLN A 130 28.20 -5.51 8.91
C GLN A 130 29.29 -4.52 8.46
N ALA A 131 29.21 -4.00 7.23
CA ALA A 131 30.14 -3.00 6.73
C ALA A 131 30.08 -1.69 7.54
N GLY A 132 28.89 -1.29 7.98
CA GLY A 132 28.68 -0.13 8.84
C GLY A 132 29.32 -0.29 10.21
N VAL A 133 29.19 -1.47 10.83
CA VAL A 133 29.85 -1.80 12.11
C VAL A 133 31.38 -1.79 11.96
N GLU A 134 31.91 -2.42 10.91
CA GLU A 134 33.36 -2.41 10.61
C GLU A 134 33.91 -1.00 10.40
N ALA A 135 33.09 -0.07 9.90
CA ALA A 135 33.49 1.31 9.66
C ALA A 135 33.23 2.26 10.83
N ASN A 136 32.83 1.72 12.00
CA ASN A 136 32.44 2.45 13.21
C ASN A 136 31.31 3.48 12.94
N MET A 137 30.32 3.06 12.14
CA MET A 137 29.14 3.82 11.73
C MET A 137 27.84 3.20 12.24
N ARG A 138 27.90 2.39 13.30
CA ARG A 138 26.73 1.71 13.87
C ARG A 138 25.56 2.68 14.11
N ASP A 139 25.92 3.87 14.57
CA ASP A 139 25.01 4.92 15.00
C ASP A 139 24.70 5.94 13.89
N SER A 140 24.89 5.57 12.61
CA SER A 140 24.58 6.45 11.48
C SER A 140 23.17 6.22 10.94
N ASP A 141 22.56 7.24 10.33
CA ASP A 141 21.26 7.12 9.65
C ASP A 141 21.21 5.98 8.63
N ILE A 142 22.32 5.77 7.88
CA ILE A 142 22.43 4.71 6.88
C ILE A 142 22.28 3.34 7.54
N VAL A 143 23.01 3.11 8.64
CA VAL A 143 23.02 1.81 9.33
C VAL A 143 21.72 1.62 10.12
N GLY A 144 21.21 2.65 10.80
CA GLY A 144 19.90 2.60 11.46
C GLY A 144 18.76 2.29 10.48
N GLY A 145 18.80 2.86 9.28
CA GLY A 145 17.87 2.52 8.19
C GLY A 145 17.98 1.06 7.74
N ALA A 146 19.20 0.52 7.67
CA ALA A 146 19.43 -0.90 7.34
C ALA A 146 18.88 -1.84 8.43
N TYR A 147 19.08 -1.54 9.72
CA TYR A 147 18.48 -2.30 10.82
C TYR A 147 16.95 -2.32 10.74
N PHE A 148 16.33 -1.17 10.48
CA PHE A 148 14.88 -1.07 10.27
C PHE A 148 14.42 -1.91 9.07
N ASN A 149 15.11 -1.79 7.94
CA ASN A 149 14.81 -2.54 6.72
C ASN A 149 14.93 -4.06 6.91
N ARG A 150 15.88 -4.53 7.73
CA ARG A 150 16.00 -5.95 8.09
C ARG A 150 14.71 -6.46 8.75
N GLY A 151 14.16 -5.73 9.72
CA GLY A 151 12.89 -6.08 10.35
C GLY A 151 11.74 -6.15 9.33
N LYS A 152 11.68 -5.18 8.41
CA LYS A 152 10.69 -5.15 7.32
C LYS A 152 10.79 -6.36 6.39
N ILE A 153 12.00 -6.73 5.98
CA ILE A 153 12.23 -7.89 5.10
C ILE A 153 11.87 -9.20 5.82
N LEU A 154 12.30 -9.38 7.07
CA LEU A 154 11.94 -10.54 7.88
C LEU A 154 10.41 -10.68 8.03
N GLY A 155 9.72 -9.57 8.24
CA GLY A 155 8.25 -9.53 8.26
C GLY A 155 7.63 -9.97 6.92
N MET A 156 8.17 -9.50 5.79
CA MET A 156 7.72 -9.90 4.45
C MET A 156 7.95 -11.40 4.17
N LEU A 157 9.05 -11.95 4.68
CA LEU A 157 9.37 -13.39 4.64
C LEU A 157 8.51 -14.23 5.59
N GLY A 158 7.68 -13.62 6.44
CA GLY A 158 6.85 -14.32 7.43
C GLY A 158 7.59 -14.71 8.72
N ARG A 159 8.82 -14.23 8.92
CA ARG A 159 9.66 -14.48 10.10
C ARG A 159 9.36 -13.43 11.19
N GLU A 160 8.13 -13.47 11.70
CA GLU A 160 7.58 -12.39 12.55
C GLU A 160 8.35 -12.18 13.86
N GLU A 161 8.73 -13.24 14.57
CA GLU A 161 9.47 -13.11 15.84
C GLU A 161 10.83 -12.43 15.62
N GLU A 162 11.53 -12.82 14.55
CA GLU A 162 12.80 -12.22 14.15
C GLU A 162 12.62 -10.79 13.67
N ALA A 163 11.51 -10.48 12.99
CA ALA A 163 11.16 -9.11 12.60
C ALA A 163 10.97 -8.20 13.82
N GLN A 164 10.23 -8.65 14.85
CA GLN A 164 10.03 -7.89 16.09
C GLN A 164 11.34 -7.69 16.85
N ALA A 165 12.21 -8.70 16.92
CA ALA A 165 13.54 -8.56 17.50
C ALA A 165 14.40 -7.55 16.72
N ALA A 166 14.37 -7.60 15.38
CA ALA A 166 15.10 -6.68 14.53
C ALA A 166 14.60 -5.23 14.65
N TYR A 167 13.29 -5.00 14.80
CA TYR A 167 12.76 -3.65 15.07
C TYR A 167 13.17 -3.12 16.45
N ALA A 168 13.18 -3.97 17.48
CA ALA A 168 13.64 -3.57 18.80
C ALA A 168 15.12 -3.16 18.77
N GLU A 169 15.97 -3.96 18.11
CA GLU A 169 17.38 -3.63 17.92
C GLU A 169 17.57 -2.35 17.07
N ALA A 170 16.76 -2.15 16.03
CA ALA A 170 16.78 -0.94 15.22
C ALA A 170 16.46 0.32 16.04
N ALA A 171 15.48 0.24 16.95
CA ALA A 171 15.14 1.33 17.86
C ALA A 171 16.28 1.62 18.85
N GLU A 172 16.93 0.59 19.39
CA GLU A 172 18.07 0.74 20.32
C GLU A 172 19.27 1.41 19.62
N VAL A 173 19.64 0.94 18.44
CA VAL A 173 20.78 1.48 17.67
C VAL A 173 20.52 2.90 17.19
N ALA A 174 19.27 3.25 16.87
CA ALA A 174 18.93 4.57 16.38
C ALA A 174 18.75 5.63 17.50
N LEU A 175 18.67 5.21 18.76
CA LEU A 175 18.45 6.09 19.90
C LEU A 175 19.61 7.08 20.06
N GLY A 176 19.29 8.38 20.11
CA GLY A 176 20.28 9.45 20.27
C GLY A 176 20.93 9.94 18.97
N VAL A 177 20.73 9.23 17.86
CA VAL A 177 21.59 9.40 16.66
C VAL A 177 20.84 9.44 15.34
N ALA A 178 19.76 8.66 15.19
CA ALA A 178 19.03 8.53 13.93
C ALA A 178 17.51 8.67 14.17
N PRO A 179 16.99 9.90 14.36
CA PRO A 179 15.64 10.14 14.87
C PRO A 179 14.54 9.53 13.99
N GLY A 180 14.71 9.54 12.67
CA GLY A 180 13.72 8.95 11.76
C GLY A 180 13.67 7.42 11.83
N SER A 181 14.83 6.77 11.91
CA SER A 181 14.92 5.31 12.06
C SER A 181 14.38 4.85 13.42
N TYR A 182 14.66 5.60 14.48
CA TYR A 182 14.10 5.37 15.82
C TYR A 182 12.56 5.37 15.80
N ALA A 183 11.96 6.43 15.25
CA ALA A 183 10.50 6.57 15.20
C ALA A 183 9.84 5.45 14.37
N LYS A 184 10.42 5.11 13.21
CA LYS A 184 9.91 4.03 12.34
C LYS A 184 9.99 2.65 12.97
N ALA A 185 11.12 2.36 13.64
CA ALA A 185 11.33 1.11 14.36
C ALA A 185 10.29 0.93 15.46
N LEU A 186 10.09 1.95 16.31
CA LEU A 186 9.07 1.94 17.37
C LEU A 186 7.66 1.75 16.81
N ALA A 187 7.31 2.43 15.72
CA ALA A 187 6.00 2.31 15.08
C ALA A 187 5.71 0.92 14.49
N SER A 188 6.76 0.12 14.28
CA SER A 188 6.68 -1.24 13.71
C SER A 188 6.64 -2.34 14.77
N LEU A 189 6.87 -1.99 16.04
CA LEU A 189 6.72 -2.89 17.17
C LEU A 189 5.24 -3.22 17.43
N LYS A 190 5.00 -4.45 17.88
CA LYS A 190 3.67 -4.95 18.29
C LYS A 190 3.46 -4.98 19.79
N GLN A 191 4.53 -4.93 20.57
CA GLN A 191 4.51 -4.99 22.03
C GLN A 191 5.37 -3.87 22.59
N PHE A 192 4.91 -3.29 23.68
CA PHE A 192 5.55 -2.14 24.33
C PHE A 192 5.56 -2.35 25.83
N ASP A 193 6.69 -2.12 26.47
CA ASP A 193 6.77 -2.05 27.92
C ASP A 193 6.47 -0.62 28.44
N SER A 194 6.30 -0.48 29.76
CA SER A 194 5.98 0.82 30.36
C SER A 194 7.08 1.86 30.21
N ALA A 195 8.35 1.44 30.14
CA ALA A 195 9.48 2.35 30.00
C ALA A 195 9.55 2.91 28.58
N GLN A 196 9.35 2.06 27.56
CA GLN A 196 9.24 2.46 26.16
C GLN A 196 8.09 3.45 25.95
N ILE A 197 6.93 3.21 26.57
CA ILE A 197 5.78 4.12 26.47
C ILE A 197 6.10 5.47 27.11
N GLY A 198 6.67 5.48 28.32
CA GLY A 198 7.09 6.73 28.97
C GLY A 198 8.12 7.51 28.15
N ALA A 199 9.10 6.82 27.56
CA ALA A 199 10.10 7.44 26.69
C ALA A 199 9.46 8.05 25.43
N MET A 200 8.50 7.36 24.79
CA MET A 200 7.76 7.89 23.64
C MET A 200 6.89 9.10 24.02
N GLU A 201 6.24 9.08 25.17
CA GLU A 201 5.44 10.21 25.70
C GLU A 201 6.33 11.46 25.87
N GLU A 202 7.52 11.30 26.47
CA GLU A 202 8.49 12.39 26.63
C GLU A 202 9.02 12.91 25.30
N ALA A 203 9.38 12.02 24.38
CA ALA A 203 9.85 12.37 23.03
C ALA A 203 8.79 13.15 22.23
N VAL A 204 7.53 12.72 22.27
CA VAL A 204 6.41 13.45 21.65
C VAL A 204 6.19 14.81 22.30
N ARG A 205 6.28 14.89 23.63
CA ARG A 205 6.13 16.16 24.34
C ARG A 205 7.23 17.16 23.95
N PHE A 206 8.48 16.70 23.81
CA PHE A 206 9.56 17.50 23.28
C PHE A 206 9.24 18.02 21.87
N LEU A 207 8.84 17.14 20.94
CA LEU A 207 8.52 17.54 19.56
C LEU A 207 7.36 18.55 19.46
N LYS A 208 6.35 18.45 20.32
CA LYS A 208 5.26 19.45 20.40
C LYS A 208 5.79 20.81 20.84
N LEU A 209 6.51 20.86 21.96
CA LEU A 209 7.06 22.10 22.52
C LEU A 209 8.07 22.79 21.59
N SER A 210 8.85 22.00 20.84
CA SER A 210 9.80 22.53 19.85
C SER A 210 9.13 23.07 18.59
N ALA A 211 7.96 22.54 18.20
CA ALA A 211 7.24 22.97 17.00
C ALA A 211 6.52 24.32 17.19
N ASP A 212 6.03 24.60 18.39
CA ASP A 212 5.22 25.79 18.70
C ASP A 212 6.06 27.04 19.06
N GLY A 213 7.36 27.04 18.73
CA GLY A 213 8.20 28.25 18.81
C GLY A 213 8.54 28.75 20.21
N GLY A 214 8.50 27.88 21.24
CA GLY A 214 8.87 28.26 22.61
C GLY A 214 7.96 29.31 23.26
N SER A 215 6.82 29.65 22.66
CA SER A 215 5.89 30.67 23.15
C SER A 215 4.58 30.09 23.66
N GLN A 216 4.67 29.00 24.43
CA GLN A 216 3.72 28.76 25.49
C GLN A 216 4.53 28.53 26.76
N GLU A 217 4.52 29.51 27.66
CA GLU A 217 4.56 29.22 29.09
C GLU A 217 3.63 28.04 29.30
N ALA A 218 4.14 26.99 29.95
CA ALA A 218 3.37 25.82 30.34
C ALA A 218 2.08 26.29 31.03
N THR A 219 1.01 26.46 30.27
CA THR A 219 -0.32 26.42 30.82
C THR A 219 -0.49 24.96 31.13
N GLU A 220 -0.50 24.67 32.42
CA GLU A 220 -0.99 23.43 32.97
C GLU A 220 -2.39 23.23 32.37
N GLU A 221 -2.48 22.56 31.21
CA GLU A 221 -3.75 22.02 30.72
C GLU A 221 -4.14 20.91 31.68
N GLU A 222 -4.94 21.34 32.66
CA GLU A 222 -5.98 20.63 33.39
C GLU A 222 -6.26 19.21 32.86
N ASP A 223 -5.64 18.24 33.51
CA ASP A 223 -6.25 16.94 33.81
C ASP A 223 -7.52 17.22 34.65
N ASP A 224 -8.62 17.65 34.03
CA ASP A 224 -9.93 17.73 34.69
C ASP A 224 -11.05 17.22 33.76
N LEU A 225 -11.08 15.90 33.60
CA LEU A 225 -12.29 15.13 33.35
C LEU A 225 -12.31 13.91 34.27
N ASP A 226 -12.41 14.15 35.58
CA ASP A 226 -12.95 13.14 36.51
C ASP A 226 -13.80 13.79 37.60
N ALA A 227 -14.97 14.30 37.20
CA ALA A 227 -16.02 14.64 38.16
C ALA A 227 -16.80 13.37 38.54
N GLY A 228 -16.27 12.61 39.49
CA GLY A 228 -17.13 11.89 40.44
C GLY A 228 -16.77 10.44 40.79
N ALA A 229 -15.64 10.19 41.47
CA ALA A 229 -15.57 9.11 42.45
C ALA A 229 -14.44 9.31 43.47
N THR A 230 -14.82 9.69 44.68
CA THR A 230 -13.93 9.84 45.84
C THR A 230 -13.35 8.48 46.26
N ARG A 231 -12.09 8.18 45.92
CA ARG A 231 -11.25 7.28 46.76
C ARG A 231 -9.75 7.36 46.48
N ARG A 232 -9.05 7.89 47.48
CA ARG A 232 -7.59 7.76 47.75
C ARG A 232 -6.90 6.62 46.98
N ARG A 233 -6.10 6.96 45.98
CA ARG A 233 -4.91 6.20 45.59
C ARG A 233 -3.73 7.15 45.44
N ARG A 234 -2.89 7.19 46.49
CA ARG A 234 -1.47 7.57 46.38
C ARG A 234 -0.79 6.49 45.53
N ARG A 235 -0.72 6.70 44.22
CA ARG A 235 0.32 6.12 43.36
C ARG A 235 1.18 7.30 42.95
N GLY A 236 2.50 7.22 43.19
CA GLY A 236 3.42 8.30 42.85
C GLY A 236 3.27 8.65 41.36
N LYS A 237 2.73 9.84 41.07
CA LYS A 237 2.95 10.47 39.77
C LYS A 237 4.46 10.70 39.70
N ALA A 238 5.15 10.03 38.78
CA ALA A 238 6.52 10.40 38.44
C ALA A 238 6.51 11.90 38.12
N ALA A 239 7.48 12.65 38.66
CA ALA A 239 7.56 14.09 38.41
C ALA A 239 7.68 14.30 36.90
N VAL A 240 6.77 15.11 36.34
CA VAL A 240 6.80 15.47 34.93
C VAL A 240 8.09 16.24 34.66
N LYS A 241 8.96 15.72 33.79
CA LYS A 241 10.25 16.37 33.44
C LYS A 241 10.02 17.80 32.95
N SER A 242 10.91 18.72 33.33
CA SER A 242 10.88 20.10 32.84
C SER A 242 11.29 20.16 31.35
N LEU A 243 11.02 21.27 30.66
CA LEU A 243 11.49 21.45 29.28
C LEU A 243 13.02 21.38 29.19
N ALA A 244 13.74 21.85 30.20
CA ALA A 244 15.19 21.78 30.25
C ALA A 244 15.69 20.32 30.37
N ASP A 245 15.01 19.49 31.17
CA ASP A 245 15.32 18.05 31.29
C ASP A 245 15.01 17.33 29.96
N LEU A 246 13.88 17.65 29.33
CA LEU A 246 13.52 17.09 28.02
C LEU A 246 14.49 17.54 26.92
N GLN A 247 14.94 18.80 26.94
CA GLN A 247 15.96 19.29 26.01
C GLN A 247 17.29 18.57 26.21
N ALA A 248 17.71 18.33 27.45
CA ALA A 248 18.95 17.62 27.72
C ALA A 248 18.94 16.17 27.18
N GLU A 249 17.79 15.53 27.16
CA GLU A 249 17.66 14.11 26.80
C GLU A 249 17.20 13.88 25.34
N TRP A 250 16.34 14.75 24.81
CA TRP A 250 15.66 14.57 23.53
C TRP A 250 16.02 15.61 22.46
N ALA A 251 17.01 16.49 22.70
CA ALA A 251 17.44 17.50 21.72
C ALA A 251 17.82 16.93 20.35
N TRP A 252 18.34 15.70 20.29
CA TRP A 252 18.67 15.01 19.04
C TRP A 252 17.44 14.74 18.13
N LEU A 253 16.22 14.82 18.67
CA LEU A 253 14.98 14.77 17.90
C LEU A 253 14.65 16.12 17.22
N ALA A 254 15.32 17.23 17.57
CA ALA A 254 15.03 18.54 16.99
C ALA A 254 15.25 18.57 15.47
N ASP A 255 16.22 17.79 14.99
CA ASP A 255 16.55 17.64 13.57
C ASP A 255 15.71 16.55 12.87
N MET A 256 14.73 15.95 13.55
CA MET A 256 13.84 14.96 12.94
C MET A 256 13.05 15.60 11.80
N ARG A 257 13.23 15.05 10.59
CA ARG A 257 12.50 15.47 9.39
C ARG A 257 11.00 15.42 9.64
N ARG A 258 10.27 16.40 9.13
CA ARG A 258 8.80 16.49 9.28
C ARG A 258 8.08 15.21 8.84
N GLU A 259 8.59 14.55 7.80
CA GLU A 259 8.06 13.28 7.27
C GLU A 259 8.23 12.09 8.21
N ASP A 260 9.18 12.15 9.15
CA ASP A 260 9.45 11.06 10.09
C ASP A 260 8.72 11.27 11.45
N GLN A 261 8.31 12.49 11.78
CA GLN A 261 7.60 12.80 13.03
C GLN A 261 6.29 12.02 13.24
N PRO A 262 5.43 11.80 12.23
CA PRO A 262 4.19 11.02 12.38
C PRO A 262 4.39 9.63 12.98
N TRP A 263 5.54 8.99 12.68
CA TRP A 263 5.82 7.62 13.09
C TRP A 263 5.82 7.45 14.61
N LEU A 264 6.33 8.43 15.36
CA LEU A 264 6.35 8.36 16.82
C LEU A 264 4.93 8.41 17.40
N PHE A 265 4.04 9.20 16.80
CA PHE A 265 2.63 9.24 17.18
C PHE A 265 1.88 7.97 16.80
N PHE A 266 2.19 7.36 15.64
CA PHE A 266 1.69 6.02 15.30
C PHE A 266 2.16 4.95 16.30
N ALA A 267 3.39 5.06 16.81
CA ALA A 267 3.89 4.15 17.85
C ALA A 267 3.10 4.29 19.16
N LEU A 268 2.87 5.52 19.64
CA LEU A 268 2.02 5.77 20.82
C LEU A 268 0.57 5.33 20.62
N TYR A 269 0.00 5.57 19.43
CA TYR A 269 -1.31 5.04 19.06
C TYR A 269 -1.37 3.52 19.27
N ARG A 270 -0.42 2.77 18.71
CA ARG A 270 -0.38 1.30 18.86
C ARG A 270 -0.18 0.88 20.32
N ALA A 271 0.68 1.58 21.06
CA ALA A 271 0.94 1.29 22.46
C ALA A 271 -0.33 1.46 23.31
N TYR A 272 -1.04 2.59 23.18
CA TYR A 272 -2.29 2.81 23.92
C TYR A 272 -3.43 1.90 23.46
N GLU A 273 -3.52 1.61 22.16
CA GLU A 273 -4.50 0.66 21.63
C GLU A 273 -4.28 -0.73 22.26
N SER A 274 -3.03 -1.17 22.41
CA SER A 274 -2.68 -2.45 23.03
C SER A 274 -3.06 -2.52 24.52
N GLN A 275 -3.14 -1.37 25.20
CA GLN A 275 -3.61 -1.25 26.58
C GLN A 275 -5.13 -1.10 26.70
N GLY A 276 -5.86 -1.01 25.58
CA GLY A 276 -7.30 -0.73 25.58
C GLY A 276 -7.67 0.72 25.88
N ASN A 277 -6.70 1.65 25.86
CA ASN A 277 -6.95 3.08 26.04
C ASN A 277 -7.25 3.74 24.69
N TYR A 278 -8.47 3.53 24.18
CA TYR A 278 -8.88 4.00 22.85
C TYR A 278 -8.92 5.52 22.72
N GLU A 279 -9.19 6.25 23.81
CA GLU A 279 -9.16 7.73 23.85
C GLU A 279 -7.77 8.27 23.52
N LYS A 280 -6.75 7.83 24.28
CA LYS A 280 -5.36 8.26 24.05
C LYS A 280 -4.83 7.72 22.72
N ALA A 281 -5.23 6.51 22.32
CA ALA A 281 -4.87 5.96 21.03
C ALA A 281 -5.39 6.87 19.91
N TRP A 282 -6.67 7.27 19.97
CA TRP A 282 -7.31 8.13 18.97
C TRP A 282 -6.67 9.51 18.88
N GLN A 283 -6.37 10.15 20.02
CA GLN A 283 -5.69 11.46 20.04
C GLN A 283 -4.32 11.41 19.34
N ASN A 284 -3.52 10.37 19.62
CA ASN A 284 -2.24 10.19 18.94
C ASN A 284 -2.42 9.85 17.46
N LEU A 285 -3.46 9.11 17.11
CA LEU A 285 -3.76 8.77 15.73
C LEU A 285 -4.16 10.00 14.91
N LEU A 286 -4.99 10.89 15.47
CA LEU A 286 -5.33 12.19 14.87
C LEU A 286 -4.08 13.02 14.61
N GLU A 287 -3.20 13.15 15.62
CA GLU A 287 -1.99 13.96 15.51
C GLU A 287 -0.97 13.36 14.52
N ALA A 288 -0.81 12.04 14.50
CA ALA A 288 0.02 11.33 13.52
C ALA A 288 -0.42 11.68 12.09
N ASN A 289 -1.71 11.53 11.81
CA ASN A 289 -2.29 11.75 10.50
C ASN A 289 -2.31 13.22 10.10
N ARG A 290 -2.57 14.14 11.03
CA ARG A 290 -2.46 15.58 10.79
C ARG A 290 -1.05 15.96 10.33
N ARG A 291 -0.02 15.52 11.06
CA ARG A 291 1.38 15.76 10.70
C ARG A 291 1.74 15.11 9.38
N GLN A 292 1.27 13.90 9.11
CA GLN A 292 1.49 13.21 7.84
C GLN A 292 0.89 14.02 6.69
N ARG A 293 -0.36 14.48 6.83
CA ARG A 293 -1.06 15.26 5.81
C ARG A 293 -0.39 16.60 5.51
N ASP A 294 0.24 17.24 6.51
CA ASP A 294 0.98 18.49 6.35
C ASP A 294 2.25 18.36 5.49
N THR A 295 2.68 17.14 5.14
CA THR A 295 3.90 16.89 4.34
C THR A 295 3.66 16.88 2.82
N TYR A 296 2.39 16.90 2.36
CA TYR A 296 2.07 16.86 0.95
C TYR A 296 0.75 17.59 0.62
N ASN A 297 0.57 17.91 -0.66
CA ASN A 297 -0.67 18.46 -1.19
C ASN A 297 -1.49 17.35 -1.86
N TYR A 298 -2.81 17.36 -1.65
CA TYR A 298 -3.76 16.43 -2.25
C TYR A 298 -5.13 17.13 -2.41
N ASP A 299 -5.82 16.87 -3.53
CA ASP A 299 -7.20 17.32 -3.81
C ASP A 299 -8.10 16.08 -4.00
N SER A 300 -8.92 15.77 -3.01
CA SER A 300 -9.86 14.64 -3.05
C SER A 300 -10.88 14.73 -4.19
N LYS A 301 -11.11 15.94 -4.74
CA LYS A 301 -12.04 16.13 -5.86
C LYS A 301 -11.47 15.61 -7.19
N GLU A 302 -10.15 15.47 -7.33
CA GLU A 302 -9.55 14.91 -8.54
C GLU A 302 -9.99 13.46 -8.78
N GLU A 303 -10.01 12.65 -7.72
CA GLU A 303 -10.44 11.25 -7.80
C GLU A 303 -11.93 11.14 -8.16
N GLY A 304 -12.78 11.97 -7.56
CA GLY A 304 -14.21 12.04 -7.90
C GLY A 304 -14.44 12.44 -9.37
N ARG A 305 -13.68 13.41 -9.90
CA ARG A 305 -13.73 13.78 -11.33
C ARG A 305 -13.31 12.62 -12.23
N MET A 306 -12.27 11.88 -11.84
CA MET A 306 -11.80 10.70 -12.58
C MET A 306 -12.87 9.60 -12.64
N VAL A 307 -13.50 9.28 -11.50
CA VAL A 307 -14.60 8.29 -11.44
C VAL A 307 -15.77 8.72 -12.31
N GLN A 308 -16.17 9.99 -12.25
CA GLN A 308 -17.23 10.52 -13.12
C GLN A 308 -16.87 10.42 -14.61
N GLY A 309 -15.62 10.74 -14.96
CA GLY A 309 -15.09 10.61 -16.31
C GLY A 309 -15.13 9.18 -16.83
N LEU A 310 -14.78 8.20 -16.00
CA LEU A 310 -14.85 6.77 -16.34
C LEU A 310 -16.30 6.29 -16.56
N ARG A 311 -17.21 6.63 -15.64
CA ARG A 311 -18.64 6.29 -15.77
C ARG A 311 -19.25 6.90 -17.03
N ALA A 312 -18.82 8.11 -17.37
CA ALA A 312 -19.23 8.79 -18.57
C ALA A 312 -18.67 8.13 -19.85
N ALA A 313 -17.41 7.68 -19.81
CA ALA A 313 -16.76 6.97 -20.93
C ALA A 313 -17.38 5.59 -21.20
N PHE A 314 -17.97 4.96 -20.19
CA PHE A 314 -18.58 3.63 -20.27
C PHE A 314 -20.05 3.63 -19.79
N PRO A 315 -20.95 4.38 -20.45
CA PRO A 315 -22.31 4.54 -19.95
C PRO A 315 -23.09 3.22 -19.98
N LEU A 316 -23.93 2.98 -18.96
CA LEU A 316 -24.78 1.77 -18.87
C LEU A 316 -25.76 1.64 -20.05
N SER A 317 -26.19 2.77 -20.62
CA SER A 317 -27.09 2.84 -21.77
C SER A 317 -26.51 3.72 -22.86
N GLY A 318 -26.69 3.34 -24.12
CA GLY A 318 -26.20 4.13 -25.26
C GLY A 318 -24.69 4.01 -25.48
N ALA A 319 -24.04 3.02 -24.87
CA ALA A 319 -22.67 2.64 -25.21
C ALA A 319 -22.59 2.28 -26.70
N ASP A 320 -21.45 2.61 -27.32
CA ASP A 320 -21.18 2.21 -28.68
C ASP A 320 -21.30 0.67 -28.81
N PRO A 321 -22.01 0.13 -29.80
CA PRO A 321 -22.20 -1.31 -29.96
C PRO A 321 -20.89 -2.11 -30.03
N SER A 322 -19.78 -1.51 -30.47
CA SER A 322 -18.46 -2.14 -30.48
C SER A 322 -17.86 -2.25 -29.07
N VAL A 323 -18.05 -1.24 -28.22
CA VAL A 323 -17.66 -1.27 -26.79
C VAL A 323 -18.53 -2.24 -26.03
N ALA A 324 -19.85 -2.20 -26.24
CA ALA A 324 -20.77 -3.17 -25.65
C ALA A 324 -20.39 -4.61 -26.06
N ARG A 325 -19.99 -4.85 -27.31
CA ARG A 325 -19.51 -6.16 -27.78
C ARG A 325 -18.18 -6.56 -27.14
N ALA A 326 -17.23 -5.64 -27.01
CA ALA A 326 -15.94 -5.91 -26.39
C ALA A 326 -16.10 -6.27 -24.90
N LEU A 327 -16.98 -5.58 -24.19
CA LEU A 327 -17.27 -5.83 -22.77
C LEU A 327 -18.14 -7.07 -22.54
N SER A 328 -19.12 -7.32 -23.42
CA SER A 328 -20.04 -8.47 -23.32
C SER A 328 -19.47 -9.79 -23.83
N GLY A 329 -18.24 -9.79 -24.38
CA GLY A 329 -17.65 -10.90 -25.15
C GLY A 329 -18.13 -12.28 -24.74
N GLU A 330 -18.47 -13.12 -25.73
CA GLU A 330 -19.17 -14.41 -25.59
C GLU A 330 -18.97 -15.07 -24.22
N LEU A 331 -20.07 -15.46 -23.57
CA LEU A 331 -20.15 -15.97 -22.19
C LEU A 331 -19.33 -17.24 -21.87
N GLY A 332 -18.42 -17.69 -22.75
CA GLY A 332 -17.52 -18.81 -22.49
C GLY A 332 -16.08 -18.32 -22.37
N LEU A 333 -15.48 -18.50 -21.20
CA LEU A 333 -14.02 -18.48 -21.07
C LEU A 333 -13.47 -19.59 -21.97
N LYS A 334 -12.58 -19.25 -22.91
CA LYS A 334 -12.01 -20.25 -23.85
C LYS A 334 -10.77 -20.91 -23.26
N GLU A 335 -10.03 -20.20 -22.41
CA GLU A 335 -8.83 -20.67 -21.70
C GLU A 335 -8.72 -20.07 -20.29
N PRO A 336 -7.89 -20.64 -19.39
CA PRO A 336 -7.57 -20.04 -18.10
C PRO A 336 -6.97 -18.63 -18.24
N GLY A 337 -7.69 -17.60 -17.81
CA GLY A 337 -7.22 -16.21 -17.81
C GLY A 337 -6.53 -15.78 -16.50
N PRO A 338 -5.87 -14.61 -16.49
CA PRO A 338 -5.33 -14.03 -15.26
C PRO A 338 -6.45 -13.68 -14.28
N ILE A 339 -6.14 -13.70 -12.99
CA ILE A 339 -7.05 -13.33 -11.92
C ILE A 339 -6.68 -11.93 -11.42
N PHE A 340 -7.60 -10.99 -11.52
CA PHE A 340 -7.44 -9.65 -10.94
C PHE A 340 -8.18 -9.56 -9.61
N VAL A 341 -7.45 -9.17 -8.56
CA VAL A 341 -8.03 -8.89 -7.25
C VAL A 341 -7.93 -7.39 -6.99
N VAL A 342 -9.07 -6.71 -6.99
CA VAL A 342 -9.20 -5.25 -6.82
C VAL A 342 -9.96 -4.90 -5.54
N GLY A 343 -9.95 -3.64 -5.14
CA GLY A 343 -10.69 -3.15 -3.97
C GLY A 343 -10.03 -1.94 -3.32
N LEU A 344 -10.60 -1.48 -2.21
CA LEU A 344 -9.91 -0.50 -1.36
C LEU A 344 -8.78 -1.17 -0.57
N PRO A 345 -7.71 -0.44 -0.23
CA PRO A 345 -6.74 -0.94 0.73
C PRO A 345 -7.44 -1.33 2.02
N ARG A 346 -6.87 -2.30 2.73
CA ARG A 346 -7.40 -2.80 4.02
C ARG A 346 -8.75 -3.54 3.94
N SER A 347 -9.19 -3.92 2.73
CA SER A 347 -10.43 -4.70 2.50
C SER A 347 -10.23 -6.22 2.39
N GLY A 348 -9.08 -6.75 2.80
CA GLY A 348 -8.81 -8.20 2.76
C GLY A 348 -8.32 -8.75 1.41
N SER A 349 -7.96 -7.90 0.44
CA SER A 349 -7.43 -8.34 -0.87
C SER A 349 -6.18 -9.22 -0.77
N THR A 350 -5.24 -8.91 0.15
CA THR A 350 -4.07 -9.77 0.39
C THR A 350 -4.46 -11.15 0.92
N LEU A 351 -5.52 -11.26 1.73
CA LEU A 351 -6.03 -12.54 2.23
C LEU A 351 -6.63 -13.37 1.09
N ILE A 352 -7.43 -12.74 0.22
CA ILE A 352 -7.97 -13.36 -0.99
C ILE A 352 -6.84 -13.91 -1.87
N GLU A 353 -5.84 -13.08 -2.16
CA GLU A 353 -4.68 -13.49 -2.94
C GLU A 353 -3.92 -14.64 -2.24
N GLN A 354 -3.72 -14.56 -0.93
CA GLN A 354 -3.04 -15.61 -0.16
C GLN A 354 -3.77 -16.95 -0.30
N ILE A 355 -5.10 -16.97 -0.12
CA ILE A 355 -5.93 -18.17 -0.26
C ILE A 355 -5.82 -18.75 -1.68
N LEU A 356 -5.91 -17.90 -2.70
CA LEU A 356 -5.80 -18.35 -4.09
C LEU A 356 -4.39 -18.88 -4.40
N ALA A 357 -3.34 -18.17 -3.96
CA ALA A 357 -1.94 -18.53 -4.21
C ALA A 357 -1.48 -19.80 -3.48
N SER A 358 -2.26 -20.29 -2.51
CA SER A 358 -2.08 -21.60 -1.88
C SER A 358 -2.50 -22.76 -2.78
N HIS A 359 -3.29 -22.49 -3.83
CA HIS A 359 -3.63 -23.50 -4.83
C HIS A 359 -2.39 -23.82 -5.69
N PRO A 360 -2.05 -25.09 -5.95
CA PRO A 360 -0.82 -25.47 -6.64
C PRO A 360 -0.71 -24.94 -8.07
N GLN A 361 -1.84 -24.65 -8.72
CA GLN A 361 -1.90 -24.11 -10.08
C GLN A 361 -1.88 -22.56 -10.13
N VAL A 362 -1.80 -21.88 -8.98
CA VAL A 362 -1.89 -20.42 -8.90
C VAL A 362 -0.57 -19.83 -8.45
N PHE A 363 -0.15 -18.76 -9.12
CA PHE A 363 0.96 -17.91 -8.69
C PHE A 363 0.41 -16.54 -8.28
N GLY A 364 0.69 -16.10 -7.04
CA GLY A 364 0.34 -14.77 -6.57
C GLY A 364 1.45 -13.78 -6.86
N ALA A 365 1.22 -12.85 -7.80
CA ALA A 365 2.23 -11.90 -8.25
C ALA A 365 2.32 -10.62 -7.39
N GLY A 366 1.42 -10.45 -6.40
CA GLY A 366 1.35 -9.24 -5.58
C GLY A 366 0.75 -8.05 -6.33
N GLU A 367 1.18 -6.84 -5.93
CA GLU A 367 0.84 -5.59 -6.63
C GLU A 367 1.77 -5.43 -7.84
N ASP A 368 1.34 -5.94 -9.00
CA ASP A 368 2.13 -5.85 -10.23
C ASP A 368 1.82 -4.58 -11.02
N THR A 369 2.85 -3.93 -11.53
CA THR A 369 2.74 -2.72 -12.34
C THR A 369 2.76 -3.02 -13.85
N ALA A 370 2.62 -4.27 -14.29
CA ALA A 370 2.72 -4.65 -15.69
C ALA A 370 1.60 -4.10 -16.59
N PHE A 371 0.38 -3.92 -16.06
CA PHE A 371 -0.79 -3.53 -16.89
C PHE A 371 -0.83 -2.04 -17.25
N ALA A 372 -0.68 -1.16 -16.26
CA ALA A 372 -0.85 0.29 -16.46
C ALA A 372 0.07 0.89 -17.55
N PRO A 373 1.35 0.49 -17.69
CA PRO A 373 2.24 0.97 -18.76
C PRO A 373 1.78 0.59 -20.17
N LEU A 374 0.85 -0.36 -20.31
CA LEU A 374 0.31 -0.80 -21.60
C LEU A 374 -0.95 -0.01 -22.02
N LEU A 375 -1.54 0.79 -21.13
CA LEU A 375 -2.72 1.61 -21.43
C LEU A 375 -2.50 2.59 -22.59
N PRO A 376 -1.34 3.28 -22.73
CA PRO A 376 -1.10 4.14 -23.88
C PRO A 376 -1.23 3.42 -25.23
N LEU A 377 -0.73 2.17 -25.33
CA LEU A 377 -0.86 1.35 -26.53
C LEU A 377 -2.33 1.04 -26.85
N LEU A 378 -3.11 0.69 -25.82
CA LEU A 378 -4.55 0.47 -25.96
C LEU A 378 -5.25 1.76 -26.41
N PHE A 379 -4.92 2.91 -25.83
CA PHE A 379 -5.54 4.17 -26.19
C PHE A 379 -5.24 4.59 -27.63
N SER A 380 -4.03 4.34 -28.13
CA SER A 380 -3.72 4.59 -29.55
C SER A 380 -4.52 3.68 -30.48
N ILE A 381 -4.68 2.38 -30.15
CA ILE A 381 -5.56 1.47 -30.90
C ILE A 381 -6.99 2.01 -30.93
N LEU A 382 -7.51 2.39 -29.77
CA LEU A 382 -8.87 2.92 -29.63
C LEU A 382 -9.05 4.20 -30.44
N LYS A 383 -8.09 5.12 -30.43
CA LYS A 383 -8.14 6.35 -31.23
C LYS A 383 -7.92 6.13 -32.73
N GLY A 384 -7.53 4.92 -33.16
CA GLY A 384 -7.13 4.65 -34.54
C GLY A 384 -5.81 5.32 -34.93
N GLU A 385 -4.95 5.62 -33.94
CA GLU A 385 -3.61 6.15 -34.16
C GLU A 385 -2.65 5.02 -34.57
N PRO A 386 -1.58 5.33 -35.34
CA PRO A 386 -0.52 4.35 -35.60
C PRO A 386 0.07 3.81 -34.29
N SER A 387 0.12 2.48 -34.18
CA SER A 387 0.63 1.78 -33.00
C SER A 387 1.42 0.55 -33.42
N GLU A 388 2.39 0.15 -32.60
CA GLU A 388 3.16 -1.09 -32.80
C GLU A 388 2.29 -2.35 -32.63
N VAL A 389 1.17 -2.23 -31.90
CA VAL A 389 0.15 -3.27 -31.73
C VAL A 389 -1.13 -2.90 -32.49
N GLN A 390 -1.89 -3.89 -32.95
CA GLN A 390 -3.02 -3.68 -33.86
C GLN A 390 -4.38 -3.88 -33.19
N THR A 391 -4.45 -4.68 -32.12
CA THR A 391 -5.70 -5.05 -31.46
C THR A 391 -5.57 -4.99 -29.93
N PRO A 392 -6.70 -4.83 -29.19
CA PRO A 392 -6.68 -4.97 -27.74
C PRO A 392 -6.13 -6.32 -27.25
N ALA A 393 -6.32 -7.40 -28.03
CA ALA A 393 -5.78 -8.72 -27.69
C ALA A 393 -4.24 -8.75 -27.73
N ASP A 394 -3.60 -7.98 -28.60
CA ASP A 394 -2.14 -7.85 -28.62
C ASP A 394 -1.62 -7.23 -27.32
N VAL A 395 -2.34 -6.24 -26.78
CA VAL A 395 -2.05 -5.64 -25.47
C VAL A 395 -2.18 -6.68 -24.35
N GLY A 396 -3.23 -7.49 -24.40
CA GLY A 396 -3.42 -8.62 -23.48
C GLY A 396 -2.28 -9.63 -23.55
N ALA A 397 -1.80 -9.97 -24.75
CA ALA A 397 -0.67 -10.87 -24.94
C ALA A 397 0.64 -10.32 -24.35
N LEU A 398 0.91 -9.02 -24.53
CA LEU A 398 2.07 -8.36 -23.91
C LEU A 398 2.00 -8.38 -22.38
N TYR A 399 0.82 -8.13 -21.82
CA TYR A 399 0.59 -8.25 -20.37
C TYR A 399 0.87 -9.68 -19.90
N MET A 400 0.29 -10.68 -20.55
CA MET A 400 0.47 -12.08 -20.17
C MET A 400 1.94 -12.52 -20.26
N ALA A 401 2.68 -12.09 -21.29
CA ALA A 401 4.11 -12.36 -21.39
C ALA A 401 4.90 -11.77 -20.20
N LYS A 402 4.58 -10.53 -19.79
CA LYS A 402 5.19 -9.90 -18.60
C LYS A 402 4.85 -10.67 -17.32
N MET A 403 3.60 -11.07 -17.14
CA MET A 403 3.17 -11.80 -15.94
C MET A 403 3.75 -13.22 -15.88
N GLN A 404 3.80 -13.95 -17.00
CA GLN A 404 4.41 -15.28 -17.08
C GLN A 404 5.89 -15.25 -16.72
N ALA A 405 6.61 -14.18 -17.10
CA ALA A 405 8.01 -13.98 -16.70
C ALA A 405 8.22 -13.77 -15.19
N ARG A 406 7.15 -13.53 -14.41
CA ARG A 406 7.21 -13.46 -12.93
C ARG A 406 7.13 -14.83 -12.27
N ILE A 407 6.64 -15.85 -12.97
CA ILE A 407 6.56 -17.21 -12.44
C ILE A 407 7.98 -17.77 -12.30
N PRO A 408 8.42 -18.19 -11.11
CA PRO A 408 9.73 -18.79 -10.93
C PRO A 408 9.92 -20.03 -11.79
N GLU A 409 11.14 -20.25 -12.27
CA GLU A 409 11.49 -21.45 -13.04
C GLU A 409 11.12 -22.73 -12.26
N GLY A 410 10.51 -23.68 -12.96
CA GLY A 410 10.04 -24.94 -12.36
C GLY A 410 8.69 -24.86 -11.65
N ARG A 411 8.10 -23.67 -11.45
CA ARG A 411 6.73 -23.54 -10.93
C ARG A 411 5.70 -23.71 -12.06
N ASN A 412 4.90 -24.76 -11.96
CA ASN A 412 3.84 -25.05 -12.93
C ASN A 412 2.52 -24.37 -12.53
N ALA A 413 2.44 -23.05 -12.70
CA ALA A 413 1.22 -22.28 -12.47
C ALA A 413 0.49 -22.02 -13.79
N THR A 414 -0.81 -22.36 -13.84
CA THR A 414 -1.68 -22.07 -14.99
C THR A 414 -2.46 -20.76 -14.82
N HIS A 415 -2.51 -20.24 -13.59
CA HIS A 415 -3.16 -18.98 -13.26
C HIS A 415 -2.19 -18.06 -12.54
N ILE A 416 -2.34 -16.76 -12.79
CA ILE A 416 -1.58 -15.71 -12.12
C ILE A 416 -2.57 -14.75 -11.49
N VAL A 417 -2.38 -14.44 -10.21
CA VAL A 417 -3.14 -13.41 -9.51
C VAL A 417 -2.36 -12.10 -9.56
N ASP A 418 -2.92 -11.10 -10.23
CA ASP A 418 -2.53 -9.69 -10.14
C ASP A 418 -3.43 -9.01 -9.11
N LYS A 419 -2.89 -8.83 -7.91
CA LYS A 419 -3.58 -8.15 -6.81
C LYS A 419 -3.14 -6.69 -6.80
N MET A 420 -3.55 -5.92 -7.80
CA MET A 420 -3.34 -4.48 -7.85
C MET A 420 -4.67 -3.76 -7.59
N LEU A 421 -4.81 -3.17 -6.41
CA LEU A 421 -6.05 -2.53 -5.95
C LEU A 421 -6.59 -1.48 -6.94
N ARG A 422 -5.68 -0.68 -7.51
CA ARG A 422 -5.99 0.38 -8.48
C ARG A 422 -6.47 -0.14 -9.84
N ASN A 423 -6.36 -1.44 -10.12
CA ASN A 423 -6.98 -2.00 -11.34
C ASN A 423 -8.51 -1.89 -11.33
N ALA A 424 -9.14 -1.51 -10.20
CA ALA A 424 -10.54 -1.08 -10.14
C ALA A 424 -10.85 0.07 -11.13
N TYR A 425 -9.89 0.95 -11.43
CA TYR A 425 -10.02 2.01 -12.44
C TYR A 425 -9.92 1.49 -13.89
N ASN A 426 -9.42 0.26 -14.07
CA ASN A 426 -9.06 -0.31 -15.36
C ASN A 426 -9.98 -1.45 -15.81
N MET A 427 -11.07 -1.73 -15.08
CA MET A 427 -11.91 -2.92 -15.26
C MET A 427 -12.41 -3.09 -16.70
N ALA A 428 -12.90 -2.02 -17.32
CA ALA A 428 -13.34 -2.05 -18.72
C ALA A 428 -12.17 -2.34 -19.68
N TYR A 429 -11.01 -1.73 -19.48
CA TYR A 429 -9.83 -1.94 -20.30
C TYR A 429 -9.26 -3.35 -20.16
N ILE A 430 -9.21 -3.88 -18.94
CA ILE A 430 -8.84 -5.28 -18.67
C ILE A 430 -9.79 -6.20 -19.44
N ARG A 431 -11.10 -5.95 -19.39
CA ARG A 431 -12.07 -6.79 -20.09
C ARG A 431 -11.94 -6.74 -21.61
N MET A 432 -11.51 -5.60 -22.16
CA MET A 432 -11.28 -5.43 -23.60
C MET A 432 -10.01 -6.15 -24.09
N THR A 433 -8.96 -6.19 -23.27
CA THR A 433 -7.67 -6.79 -23.65
C THR A 433 -7.55 -8.26 -23.24
N LEU A 434 -8.20 -8.64 -22.14
CA LEU A 434 -8.18 -9.96 -21.51
C LEU A 434 -9.63 -10.40 -21.24
N PRO A 435 -10.37 -10.83 -22.28
CA PRO A 435 -11.77 -11.17 -22.16
C PRO A 435 -12.04 -12.33 -21.19
N ASP A 436 -11.02 -13.17 -20.97
CA ASP A 436 -11.09 -14.35 -20.11
C ASP A 436 -10.61 -14.09 -18.66
N ALA A 437 -10.32 -12.85 -18.30
CA ALA A 437 -9.86 -12.50 -16.96
C ALA A 437 -10.92 -12.80 -15.87
N CYS A 438 -10.51 -13.46 -14.79
CA CYS A 438 -11.31 -13.59 -13.58
C CYS A 438 -11.22 -12.30 -12.77
N LEU A 439 -12.36 -11.66 -12.44
CA LEU A 439 -12.39 -10.41 -11.70
C LEU A 439 -12.97 -10.64 -10.29
N ILE A 440 -12.18 -10.35 -9.26
CA ILE A 440 -12.58 -10.43 -7.86
C ILE A 440 -12.46 -9.04 -7.21
N HIS A 441 -13.51 -8.60 -6.54
CA HIS A 441 -13.56 -7.36 -5.77
C HIS A 441 -13.58 -7.67 -4.28
N ALA A 442 -12.51 -7.30 -3.57
CA ALA A 442 -12.45 -7.35 -2.11
C ALA A 442 -13.31 -6.23 -1.51
N VAL A 443 -14.31 -6.60 -0.70
CA VAL A 443 -15.24 -5.67 -0.06
C VAL A 443 -15.18 -5.86 1.45
N ARG A 444 -15.30 -4.79 2.22
CA ARG A 444 -15.29 -4.84 3.69
C ARG A 444 -16.17 -3.73 4.24
N HIS A 445 -16.68 -3.88 5.47
CA HIS A 445 -17.51 -2.87 6.11
C HIS A 445 -16.85 -1.46 6.04
N PRO A 446 -17.55 -0.42 5.55
CA PRO A 446 -16.95 0.89 5.27
C PRO A 446 -16.21 1.54 6.45
N LEU A 447 -16.75 1.43 7.67
CA LEU A 447 -16.10 1.97 8.88
C LEU A 447 -14.81 1.24 9.26
N ASP A 448 -14.73 -0.06 9.00
CA ASP A 448 -13.54 -0.85 9.28
C ASP A 448 -12.43 -0.55 8.25
N VAL A 449 -12.81 -0.30 6.99
CA VAL A 449 -11.91 0.22 5.96
C VAL A 449 -11.39 1.60 6.37
N ALA A 450 -12.28 2.52 6.72
CA ALA A 450 -11.91 3.89 7.07
C ALA A 450 -10.94 3.92 8.27
N LEU A 451 -11.28 3.25 9.37
CA LEU A 451 -10.41 3.14 10.54
C LEU A 451 -9.09 2.46 10.18
N SER A 452 -9.11 1.35 9.44
CA SER A 452 -7.87 0.62 9.14
C SER A 452 -6.95 1.40 8.21
N CYS A 453 -7.47 2.21 7.29
CA CYS A 453 -6.68 3.11 6.47
C CYS A 453 -6.07 4.22 7.33
N PHE A 454 -6.89 4.88 8.15
CA PHE A 454 -6.45 5.95 9.05
C PHE A 454 -5.37 5.47 10.04
N ALA A 455 -5.49 4.24 10.54
CA ALA A 455 -4.57 3.61 11.49
C ALA A 455 -3.23 3.13 10.88
N GLN A 456 -3.10 3.12 9.56
CA GLN A 456 -1.93 2.56 8.89
C GLN A 456 -0.97 3.68 8.46
N PRO A 457 0.29 3.70 8.95
CA PRO A 457 1.31 4.61 8.45
C PRO A 457 1.72 4.19 7.04
N PHE A 458 1.03 4.70 6.02
CA PHE A 458 1.41 4.48 4.63
C PHE A 458 2.68 5.27 4.31
N GLU A 459 3.74 4.57 3.90
CA GLU A 459 4.99 5.20 3.48
C GLU A 459 4.80 5.95 2.14
N GLY A 460 5.38 7.15 2.04
CA GLY A 460 5.43 7.93 0.81
C GLY A 460 4.07 8.48 0.36
N ARG A 461 3.94 8.73 -0.96
CA ARG A 461 2.74 9.30 -1.59
C ARG A 461 1.77 8.24 -2.13
N GLY A 462 1.84 7.01 -1.65
CA GLY A 462 1.10 5.88 -2.22
C GLY A 462 -0.43 6.01 -2.10
N LEU A 463 -0.92 6.51 -0.96
CA LEU A 463 -2.34 6.70 -0.67
C LEU A 463 -2.57 8.06 0.03
N PRO A 464 -2.47 9.18 -0.70
CA PRO A 464 -2.48 10.51 -0.10
C PRO A 464 -3.78 10.87 0.64
N TRP A 465 -4.89 10.23 0.29
CA TRP A 465 -6.19 10.41 0.96
C TRP A 465 -6.30 9.72 2.33
N ALA A 466 -5.36 8.85 2.70
CA ALA A 466 -5.49 8.01 3.91
C ALA A 466 -5.18 8.74 5.23
N SER A 467 -4.77 10.01 5.18
CA SER A 467 -4.37 10.80 6.36
C SER A 467 -5.45 11.78 6.85
N GLN A 468 -6.62 11.84 6.22
CA GLN A 468 -7.77 12.61 6.73
C GLN A 468 -9.06 11.82 6.58
N LEU A 469 -9.94 11.90 7.59
CA LEU A 469 -11.16 11.11 7.63
C LEU A 469 -12.17 11.50 6.54
N ASP A 470 -12.26 12.77 6.17
CA ASP A 470 -13.10 13.26 5.08
C ASP A 470 -12.56 12.83 3.70
N GLU A 471 -11.24 12.87 3.51
CA GLU A 471 -10.57 12.37 2.30
C GLU A 471 -10.74 10.84 2.16
N ILE A 472 -10.59 10.07 3.26
CA ILE A 472 -10.90 8.63 3.32
C ILE A 472 -12.36 8.40 2.95
N THR A 473 -13.28 9.16 3.53
CA THR A 473 -14.72 9.04 3.27
C THR A 473 -15.02 9.24 1.78
N ALA A 474 -14.45 10.28 1.17
CA ALA A 474 -14.59 10.54 -0.26
C ALA A 474 -14.02 9.38 -1.11
N ALA A 475 -12.87 8.83 -0.74
CA ALA A 475 -12.28 7.68 -1.43
C ALA A 475 -13.17 6.43 -1.33
N VAL A 476 -13.77 6.16 -0.16
CA VAL A 476 -14.72 5.04 0.03
C VAL A 476 -15.94 5.20 -0.88
N ILE A 477 -16.53 6.40 -0.90
CA ILE A 477 -17.68 6.73 -1.76
C ILE A 477 -17.34 6.56 -3.24
N ASN A 478 -16.25 7.18 -3.68
CA ASN A 478 -15.80 7.14 -5.08
C ASN A 478 -15.55 5.70 -5.54
N HIS A 479 -14.93 4.87 -4.70
CA HIS A 479 -14.69 3.46 -5.01
C HIS A 479 -15.98 2.66 -5.08
N HIS A 480 -16.92 2.86 -4.14
CA HIS A 480 -18.21 2.18 -4.15
C HIS A 480 -18.99 2.49 -5.42
N ASP A 481 -19.19 3.78 -5.73
CA ASP A 481 -19.87 4.27 -6.93
C ASP A 481 -19.26 3.71 -8.22
N MET A 482 -17.94 3.64 -8.27
CA MET A 482 -17.21 3.08 -9.41
C MET A 482 -17.46 1.57 -9.55
N MET A 483 -17.40 0.82 -8.45
CA MET A 483 -17.61 -0.62 -8.48
C MET A 483 -19.06 -1.01 -8.75
N GLU A 484 -20.06 -0.29 -8.21
CA GLU A 484 -21.47 -0.46 -8.60
C GLU A 484 -21.66 -0.28 -10.10
N HIS A 485 -21.04 0.75 -10.67
CA HIS A 485 -21.10 0.99 -12.11
C HIS A 485 -20.49 -0.18 -12.91
N TRP A 486 -19.36 -0.72 -12.47
CA TRP A 486 -18.74 -1.88 -13.12
C TRP A 486 -19.55 -3.17 -12.95
N GLU A 487 -20.13 -3.42 -11.77
CA GLU A 487 -21.00 -4.57 -11.53
C GLU A 487 -22.22 -4.52 -12.46
N ALA A 488 -22.82 -3.35 -12.65
CA ALA A 488 -23.95 -3.14 -13.56
C ALA A 488 -23.55 -3.32 -15.04
N LEU A 489 -22.34 -2.89 -15.43
CA LEU A 489 -21.85 -2.99 -16.81
C LEU A 489 -21.34 -4.40 -17.17
N LEU A 490 -20.85 -5.16 -16.18
CA LEU A 490 -20.24 -6.48 -16.33
C LEU A 490 -20.97 -7.54 -15.48
N PRO A 491 -22.28 -7.75 -15.70
CA PRO A 491 -23.10 -8.62 -14.84
C PRO A 491 -22.54 -10.05 -14.82
N GLY A 492 -22.34 -10.58 -13.62
CA GLY A 492 -21.82 -11.93 -13.39
C GLY A 492 -20.32 -12.12 -13.68
N ARG A 493 -19.58 -11.06 -14.01
CA ARG A 493 -18.13 -11.14 -14.27
C ARG A 493 -17.28 -10.76 -13.07
N ILE A 494 -17.81 -9.94 -12.17
CA ILE A 494 -17.13 -9.50 -10.96
C ILE A 494 -17.71 -10.29 -9.79
N LEU A 495 -16.85 -11.02 -9.06
CA LEU A 495 -17.21 -11.63 -7.79
C LEU A 495 -16.81 -10.68 -6.65
N ALA A 496 -17.80 -10.08 -6.01
CA ALA A 496 -17.59 -9.37 -4.76
C ALA A 496 -17.39 -10.38 -3.61
N VAL A 497 -16.29 -10.23 -2.86
CA VAL A 497 -15.91 -11.07 -1.73
C VAL A 497 -15.92 -10.22 -0.46
N PRO A 498 -16.99 -10.27 0.36
CA PRO A 498 -17.06 -9.58 1.63
C PRO A 498 -16.12 -10.22 2.66
N TYR A 499 -15.22 -9.41 3.22
CA TYR A 499 -14.21 -9.83 4.18
C TYR A 499 -14.82 -10.53 5.41
N GLU A 500 -15.86 -9.95 5.98
CA GLU A 500 -16.54 -10.44 7.17
C GLU A 500 -17.15 -11.83 6.94
N ALA A 501 -17.79 -12.04 5.78
CA ALA A 501 -18.38 -13.33 5.46
C ALA A 501 -17.31 -14.37 5.07
N LEU A 502 -16.21 -13.96 4.42
CA LEU A 502 -15.05 -14.84 4.18
C LEU A 502 -14.40 -15.28 5.50
N VAL A 503 -14.32 -14.39 6.49
CA VAL A 503 -13.80 -14.72 7.83
C VAL A 503 -14.76 -15.64 8.59
N ALA A 504 -16.06 -15.47 8.41
CA ALA A 504 -17.09 -16.31 9.05
C ALA A 504 -17.16 -17.72 8.44
N ASP A 505 -17.14 -17.82 7.12
CA ASP A 505 -17.20 -19.07 6.34
C ASP A 505 -16.08 -19.11 5.28
N GLN A 506 -14.87 -19.45 5.74
CA GLN A 506 -13.69 -19.52 4.88
C GLN A 506 -13.90 -20.54 3.74
N GLU A 507 -14.41 -21.73 4.05
CA GLU A 507 -14.52 -22.80 3.06
C GLU A 507 -15.54 -22.45 1.98
N GLY A 508 -16.74 -22.01 2.36
CA GLY A 508 -17.80 -21.67 1.41
C GLY A 508 -17.40 -20.53 0.48
N TRP A 509 -16.79 -19.46 0.99
CA TRP A 509 -16.30 -18.37 0.13
C TRP A 509 -15.10 -18.78 -0.71
N THR A 510 -14.21 -19.63 -0.21
CA THR A 510 -13.10 -20.15 -1.01
C THR A 510 -13.60 -21.00 -2.17
N ARG A 511 -14.61 -21.86 -1.96
CA ARG A 511 -15.26 -22.62 -3.04
C ARG A 511 -15.85 -21.71 -4.11
N ARG A 512 -16.52 -20.62 -3.71
CA ARG A 512 -17.07 -19.61 -4.64
C ARG A 512 -15.97 -18.92 -5.45
N MET A 513 -14.87 -18.50 -4.82
CA MET A 513 -13.74 -17.88 -5.50
C MET A 513 -13.10 -18.82 -6.52
N LEU A 514 -12.83 -20.08 -6.13
CA LEU A 514 -12.25 -21.07 -7.04
C LEU A 514 -13.19 -21.38 -8.21
N GLN A 515 -14.50 -21.54 -7.95
CA GLN A 515 -15.49 -21.74 -9.01
C GLN A 515 -15.54 -20.55 -9.98
N HIS A 516 -15.54 -19.32 -9.45
CA HIS A 516 -15.55 -18.10 -10.26
C HIS A 516 -14.29 -17.94 -11.13
N CYS A 517 -13.15 -18.43 -10.65
CA CYS A 517 -11.90 -18.46 -11.40
C CYS A 517 -11.60 -19.82 -12.07
N TRP A 518 -12.58 -20.73 -12.14
CA TRP A 518 -12.50 -21.98 -12.90
C TRP A 518 -11.36 -22.91 -12.44
N LEU A 519 -11.06 -22.84 -11.15
CA LEU A 519 -10.08 -23.68 -10.47
C LEU A 519 -10.79 -24.84 -9.78
N PRO A 520 -10.22 -26.06 -9.81
CA PRO A 520 -10.71 -27.16 -9.00
C PRO A 520 -10.49 -26.87 -7.51
N TRP A 521 -11.19 -27.60 -6.65
CA TRP A 521 -10.92 -27.57 -5.23
C TRP A 521 -9.55 -28.22 -4.92
N HIS A 522 -8.80 -27.62 -3.98
CA HIS A 522 -7.58 -28.20 -3.43
C HIS A 522 -7.40 -27.79 -1.97
N ASP A 523 -7.20 -28.72 -1.05
CA ASP A 523 -7.26 -28.46 0.40
C ASP A 523 -6.23 -27.43 0.91
N ALA A 524 -5.11 -27.25 0.20
CA ALA A 524 -4.08 -26.27 0.55
C ALA A 524 -4.62 -24.83 0.70
N VAL A 525 -5.71 -24.48 -0.01
CA VAL A 525 -6.35 -23.15 0.10
C VAL A 525 -6.91 -22.85 1.49
N LEU A 526 -7.21 -23.89 2.28
CA LEU A 526 -7.64 -23.71 3.68
C LEU A 526 -6.46 -23.46 4.62
N GLN A 527 -5.27 -23.94 4.25
CA GLN A 527 -4.01 -23.74 4.97
C GLN A 527 -3.21 -22.56 4.42
N PHE A 528 -3.90 -21.47 4.06
CA PHE A 528 -3.28 -20.33 3.38
C PHE A 528 -2.12 -19.68 4.16
N HIS A 529 -2.14 -19.79 5.48
CA HIS A 529 -1.14 -19.27 6.40
C HIS A 529 0.21 -20.00 6.29
N ASP A 530 0.21 -21.25 5.84
CA ASP A 530 1.43 -22.05 5.62
C ASP A 530 2.10 -21.75 4.28
N THR A 531 1.42 -21.03 3.38
CA THR A 531 1.92 -20.74 2.04
C THR A 531 3.12 -19.79 2.10
N GLN A 532 4.26 -20.29 1.64
CA GLN A 532 5.50 -19.52 1.52
C GLN A 532 5.53 -18.79 0.18
N ARG A 533 5.38 -17.47 0.24
CA ARG A 533 5.55 -16.54 -0.89
C ARG A 533 5.98 -15.17 -0.40
N ASP A 534 6.48 -14.34 -1.30
CA ASP A 534 6.75 -12.94 -1.00
C ASP A 534 5.42 -12.16 -0.89
N VAL A 535 5.28 -11.35 0.17
CA VAL A 535 4.08 -10.54 0.41
C VAL A 535 4.50 -9.10 0.73
N HIS A 536 4.45 -8.24 -0.28
CA HIS A 536 4.84 -6.83 -0.18
C HIS A 536 3.66 -5.93 0.19
N THR A 537 3.01 -6.17 1.34
CA THR A 537 1.86 -5.36 1.79
C THR A 537 1.89 -5.10 3.29
N ALA A 538 1.23 -4.03 3.73
CA ALA A 538 1.02 -3.75 5.16
C ALA A 538 0.22 -4.85 5.90
N SER A 539 -0.42 -5.77 5.17
CA SER A 539 -1.16 -6.91 5.74
C SER A 539 -0.32 -8.17 5.92
N VAL A 540 1.00 -8.16 5.67
CA VAL A 540 1.78 -9.41 5.59
C VAL A 540 1.65 -10.30 6.83
N SER A 541 1.83 -9.73 8.01
CA SER A 541 1.74 -10.51 9.25
C SER A 541 0.32 -11.07 9.51
N GLN A 542 -0.71 -10.44 8.93
CA GLN A 542 -2.10 -10.86 9.08
C GLN A 542 -2.40 -12.12 8.24
N VAL A 543 -1.82 -12.23 7.05
CA VAL A 543 -2.07 -13.36 6.13
C VAL A 543 -1.20 -14.59 6.43
N ARG A 544 -0.21 -14.45 7.32
CA ARG A 544 0.61 -15.55 7.87
C ARG A 544 0.01 -16.17 9.12
N GLN A 545 -1.19 -15.75 9.52
CA GLN A 545 -1.93 -16.31 10.64
C GLN A 545 -3.16 -17.06 10.14
N LYS A 546 -3.61 -18.04 10.92
CA LYS A 546 -4.92 -18.68 10.70
C LYS A 546 -6.02 -17.63 10.67
N MET A 547 -7.14 -17.95 10.02
CA MET A 547 -8.31 -17.07 9.98
C MET A 547 -8.70 -16.62 11.39
N TYR A 548 -8.86 -15.31 11.59
CA TYR A 548 -9.13 -14.73 12.90
C TYR A 548 -10.18 -13.61 12.79
N LYS A 549 -10.94 -13.42 13.86
CA LYS A 549 -12.08 -12.47 13.89
C LYS A 549 -11.75 -11.11 14.52
N SER A 550 -10.55 -10.93 15.10
CA SER A 550 -10.19 -9.72 15.86
C SER A 550 -10.16 -8.40 15.06
N SER A 551 -10.04 -8.49 13.73
CA SER A 551 -10.13 -7.33 12.84
C SER A 551 -11.57 -6.96 12.47
N VAL A 552 -12.53 -7.89 12.59
CA VAL A 552 -13.94 -7.65 12.22
C VAL A 552 -14.60 -6.76 13.25
N GLY A 553 -15.21 -5.65 12.80
CA GLY A 553 -15.91 -4.72 13.67
C GLY A 553 -14.99 -3.97 14.62
N LYS A 554 -13.70 -3.84 14.29
CA LYS A 554 -12.72 -3.10 15.11
C LYS A 554 -13.15 -1.65 15.32
N TRP A 555 -13.82 -1.06 14.33
CA TRP A 555 -14.38 0.30 14.40
C TRP A 555 -15.28 0.52 15.62
N LYS A 556 -15.98 -0.51 16.10
CA LYS A 556 -16.90 -0.41 17.26
C LYS A 556 -16.18 0.01 18.55
N LYS A 557 -14.87 -0.27 18.67
CA LYS A 557 -14.05 0.12 19.83
C LYS A 557 -13.81 1.62 19.94
N TYR A 558 -13.93 2.34 18.82
CA TYR A 558 -13.75 3.79 18.75
C TYR A 558 -15.08 4.55 18.89
N GLY A 559 -16.22 3.86 18.77
CA GLY A 559 -17.54 4.42 19.06
C GLY A 559 -17.80 5.77 18.36
N ASP A 560 -18.14 6.77 19.17
CA ASP A 560 -18.53 8.11 18.72
C ASP A 560 -17.37 8.89 18.04
N MET A 561 -16.12 8.47 18.22
CA MET A 561 -14.97 9.10 17.56
C MET A 561 -15.04 8.99 16.03
N LEU A 562 -15.75 8.00 15.50
CA LEU A 562 -15.99 7.80 14.06
C LEU A 562 -17.35 8.35 13.59
N GLN A 563 -18.09 9.06 14.44
CA GLN A 563 -19.44 9.52 14.14
C GLN A 563 -19.52 10.36 12.85
N PRO A 564 -18.61 11.31 12.55
CA PRO A 564 -18.68 12.07 11.30
C PRO A 564 -18.56 11.18 10.04
N VAL A 565 -17.70 10.16 10.09
CA VAL A 565 -17.53 9.19 8.99
C VAL A 565 -18.76 8.30 8.86
N ARG A 566 -19.32 7.85 9.99
CA ARG A 566 -20.54 7.03 10.03
C ARG A 566 -21.74 7.75 9.44
N GLU A 567 -21.90 9.03 9.74
CA GLU A 567 -22.96 9.86 9.17
C GLU A 567 -22.78 10.03 7.67
N ALA A 568 -21.57 10.35 7.22
CA ALA A 568 -21.27 10.54 5.80
C ALA A 568 -21.41 9.25 4.97
N LEU A 569 -21.13 8.09 5.56
CA LEU A 569 -21.22 6.77 4.91
C LEU A 569 -22.54 6.03 5.18
N HIS A 570 -23.54 6.68 5.79
CA HIS A 570 -24.76 6.01 6.28
C HIS A 570 -25.44 5.11 5.23
N SER A 571 -25.67 5.62 4.02
CA SER A 571 -26.31 4.84 2.94
C SER A 571 -25.48 3.64 2.51
N TYR A 572 -24.16 3.81 2.40
CA TYR A 572 -23.22 2.77 1.99
C TYR A 572 -23.07 1.67 3.05
N ILE A 573 -23.09 2.05 4.33
CA ILE A 573 -23.09 1.11 5.46
C ILE A 573 -24.35 0.25 5.39
N LYS A 574 -25.53 0.90 5.29
CA LYS A 574 -26.81 0.20 5.21
C LYS A 574 -26.87 -0.76 4.03
N GLU A 575 -26.48 -0.32 2.84
CA GLU A 575 -26.43 -1.18 1.65
C GLU A 575 -25.50 -2.37 1.84
N TYR A 576 -24.32 -2.16 2.43
CA TYR A 576 -23.38 -3.22 2.73
C TYR A 576 -23.95 -4.26 3.70
N GLU A 577 -24.55 -3.81 4.80
CA GLU A 577 -25.16 -4.67 5.83
C GLU A 577 -26.36 -5.46 5.26
N GLU A 578 -27.17 -4.85 4.39
CA GLU A 578 -28.27 -5.53 3.68
C GLU A 578 -27.76 -6.58 2.67
N LYS A 579 -26.67 -6.27 1.94
CA LYS A 579 -26.08 -7.18 0.93
C LYS A 579 -25.32 -8.34 1.58
N TYR A 580 -24.73 -8.12 2.75
CA TYR A 580 -23.88 -9.08 3.45
C TYR A 580 -24.24 -9.20 4.94
N PRO A 581 -25.41 -9.77 5.27
CA PRO A 581 -25.83 -9.92 6.66
C PRO A 581 -24.82 -10.78 7.42
N THR A 582 -24.40 -10.30 8.59
CA THR A 582 -23.52 -11.07 9.48
C THR A 582 -24.36 -11.93 10.42
N GLU A 583 -23.87 -13.11 10.82
CA GLU A 583 -24.56 -13.98 11.78
C GLU A 583 -24.90 -13.25 13.10
N LEU A 584 -24.11 -12.23 13.47
CA LEU A 584 -24.29 -11.39 14.67
C LEU A 584 -25.60 -10.59 14.71
N GLU A 585 -26.28 -10.40 13.57
CA GLU A 585 -27.60 -9.73 13.52
C GLU A 585 -28.76 -10.72 13.40
N THR A 586 -28.49 -11.95 12.96
CA THR A 586 -29.51 -12.99 12.87
C THR A 586 -29.93 -13.54 14.24
N GLU A 587 -29.05 -13.52 15.26
CA GLU A 587 -29.46 -13.86 16.64
C GLU A 587 -30.44 -12.83 17.22
N ALA A 588 -30.27 -11.53 16.92
CA ALA A 588 -31.20 -10.48 17.36
C ALA A 588 -32.57 -10.57 16.64
N ALA A 589 -32.58 -10.93 15.35
CA ALA A 589 -33.81 -11.14 14.59
C ALA A 589 -34.57 -12.42 14.99
N HIS A 590 -33.88 -13.42 15.56
CA HIS A 590 -34.50 -14.64 16.08
C HIS A 590 -35.02 -14.52 17.52
N GLU A 591 -34.64 -13.48 18.28
CA GLU A 591 -35.26 -13.16 19.58
C GLU A 591 -36.50 -12.25 19.45
N GLU A 592 -36.71 -11.60 18.29
CA GLU A 592 -37.90 -10.77 17.99
C GLU A 592 -38.99 -11.48 17.17
N LEU A 593 -38.80 -12.75 16.78
CA LEU A 593 -39.79 -13.63 16.13
C LEU A 593 -40.20 -14.76 17.07
#